data_AF-A0A7Y7ITL8-F1
#
_entry.id   AF-A0A7Y7ITL8-F1
#
_cell.length_a   1.000
_cell.length_b   1.000
_cell.length_c   1.000
_cell.angle_alpha   90.00
_cell.angle_beta   90.00
_cell.angle_gamma   90.00
#
_symmetry.space_group_name_H-M   'P 1'
#
loop_
_entity.id
_entity.type
_entity.pdbx_description
1 polymer ?
#
loop_
_entity_poly.entity_id
_entity_poly.type
_entity_poly.pdbx_seq_one_letter_code
_entity_poly.pdbx_strand_id
1 'polypeptide(L)'
;MYADPVAWAVLDFASTIIEELGDVERANVGLLAISDVCSLSTMRLLSDSSKNGKISPLRFAGANPGIIAGLTAIEYKLRGPSLVLTMSPERAVAVVLPVLKYWIEQNGVAQVILVAHEKNRDLNDVLRGVIIKKTEKFEEKTSNNINFVLTGRS
;
A
#
# COMPACT_ATOMS: atom_id res chain seq x y z
N MET A 1 -0.76 16.23 -11.86
CA MET A 1 -0.42 14.81 -12.11
C MET A 1 -1.71 14.06 -12.39
N TYR A 2 -1.71 13.02 -13.23
CA TYR A 2 -2.86 12.09 -13.33
C TYR A 2 -2.50 10.79 -12.62
N ALA A 3 -3.43 10.31 -11.81
CA ALA A 3 -3.37 9.00 -11.18
C ALA A 3 -4.80 8.43 -11.13
N ASP A 4 -4.88 7.10 -11.09
CA ASP A 4 -6.13 6.38 -10.91
C ASP A 4 -6.91 6.87 -9.66
N PRO A 5 -8.26 6.92 -9.70
CA PRO A 5 -9.06 7.30 -8.53
C PRO A 5 -8.74 6.50 -7.26
N VAL A 6 -8.44 5.20 -7.37
CA VAL A 6 -8.06 4.37 -6.22
C VAL A 6 -6.73 4.82 -5.61
N ALA A 7 -5.79 5.30 -6.43
CA ALA A 7 -4.54 5.85 -5.91
C ALA A 7 -4.76 7.12 -5.10
N TRP A 8 -5.69 7.98 -5.54
CA TRP A 8 -6.09 9.16 -4.76
C TRP A 8 -6.78 8.79 -3.45
N ALA A 9 -7.66 7.79 -3.47
CA ALA A 9 -8.32 7.30 -2.26
C ALA A 9 -7.32 6.69 -1.27
N VAL A 10 -6.33 5.93 -1.75
CA VAL A 10 -5.24 5.40 -0.91
C VAL A 10 -4.36 6.52 -0.36
N LEU A 11 -4.02 7.54 -1.16
CA LEU A 11 -3.27 8.72 -0.69
C LEU A 11 -4.02 9.43 0.44
N ASP A 12 -5.30 9.72 0.23
CA ASP A 12 -6.16 10.41 1.20
C ASP A 12 -6.26 9.61 2.49
N PHE A 13 -6.55 8.31 2.41
CA PHE A 13 -6.61 7.46 3.59
C PHE A 13 -5.25 7.33 4.30
N ALA A 14 -4.17 7.09 3.55
CA ALA A 14 -2.83 6.95 4.10
C ALA A 14 -2.32 8.24 4.75
N SER A 15 -2.77 9.42 4.29
CA SER A 15 -2.43 10.70 4.94
C SER A 15 -2.75 10.69 6.43
N THR A 16 -3.91 10.15 6.78
CA THR A 16 -4.41 10.08 8.16
C THR A 16 -3.59 9.14 9.04
N ILE A 17 -2.93 8.16 8.42
CA ILE A 17 -2.01 7.22 9.08
C ILE A 17 -0.62 7.83 9.16
N ILE A 18 -0.16 8.52 8.11
CA ILE A 18 1.17 9.12 8.02
C ILE A 18 1.41 10.15 9.12
N GLU A 19 0.36 10.88 9.53
CA GLU A 19 0.38 11.79 10.68
C GLU A 19 0.80 11.11 11.99
N GLU A 20 0.57 9.79 12.12
CA GLU A 20 0.90 9.00 13.32
C GLU A 20 2.32 8.41 13.31
N LEU A 21 3.08 8.56 12.22
CA LEU A 21 4.42 7.95 12.08
C LEU A 21 5.45 8.48 13.09
N GLY A 22 5.21 9.66 13.68
CA GLY A 22 6.17 10.34 14.56
C GLY A 22 7.43 10.80 13.83
N ASP A 23 8.53 10.92 14.57
CA ASP A 23 9.84 11.37 14.05
C ASP A 23 10.65 10.21 13.44
N VAL A 24 10.09 9.59 12.41
CA VAL A 24 10.78 8.55 11.62
C VAL A 24 11.28 9.15 10.31
N GLU A 25 12.54 8.88 9.98
CA GLU A 25 13.09 9.24 8.68
C GLU A 25 12.28 8.60 7.55
N ARG A 26 11.83 9.41 6.58
CA ARG A 26 11.00 8.92 5.46
C ARG A 26 11.68 7.86 4.60
N ALA A 27 13.02 7.77 4.67
CA ALA A 27 13.80 6.70 4.03
C ALA A 27 13.62 5.33 4.70
N ASN A 28 13.22 5.30 5.96
CA ASN A 28 13.04 4.08 6.75
C ASN A 28 11.55 3.71 6.86
N VAL A 29 10.69 4.31 6.04
CA VAL A 29 9.25 4.02 6.00
C VAL A 29 8.92 3.25 4.73
N GLY A 30 8.50 2.00 4.89
CA GLY A 30 7.97 1.19 3.80
C GLY A 30 6.48 1.45 3.57
N LEU A 31 6.00 1.18 2.36
CA LEU A 31 4.59 1.28 2.01
C LEU A 31 4.12 0.04 1.25
N LEU A 32 3.16 -0.69 1.81
CA LEU A 32 2.56 -1.85 1.17
C LEU A 32 1.08 -1.57 0.94
N ALA A 33 0.64 -1.60 -0.31
CA ALA A 33 -0.77 -1.54 -0.67
C ALA A 33 -1.26 -2.90 -1.16
N ILE A 34 -2.49 -3.27 -0.82
CA ILE A 34 -3.14 -4.50 -1.27
C ILE A 34 -4.46 -4.11 -1.93
N SER A 35 -4.73 -4.65 -3.11
CA SER A 35 -6.00 -4.43 -3.81
C SER A 35 -6.23 -5.51 -4.85
N ASP A 36 -7.42 -6.10 -4.89
CA ASP A 36 -7.80 -7.09 -5.90
C ASP A 36 -8.20 -6.44 -7.24
N VAL A 37 -8.72 -5.21 -7.18
CA VAL A 37 -9.15 -4.45 -8.36
C VAL A 37 -8.10 -3.46 -8.84
N CYS A 38 -7.24 -2.94 -7.97
CA CYS A 38 -6.28 -1.88 -8.27
C CYS A 38 -6.87 -0.79 -9.22
N SER A 39 -6.18 -0.52 -10.32
CA SER A 39 -6.56 0.43 -11.38
C SER A 39 -7.34 -0.22 -12.54
N LEU A 40 -7.93 -1.40 -12.32
CA LEU A 40 -8.56 -2.21 -13.38
C LEU A 40 -9.67 -1.47 -14.12
N SER A 41 -10.45 -0.63 -13.42
CA SER A 41 -11.49 0.21 -14.04
C SER A 41 -10.88 1.18 -15.06
N THR A 42 -9.83 1.92 -14.69
CA THR A 42 -9.13 2.84 -15.59
C THR A 42 -8.43 2.09 -16.73
N MET A 43 -7.79 0.95 -16.45
CA MET A 43 -7.17 0.13 -17.51
C MET A 43 -8.21 -0.33 -18.55
N ARG A 44 -9.41 -0.73 -18.12
CA ARG A 44 -10.52 -1.07 -19.04
C ARG A 44 -10.98 0.12 -19.87
N LEU A 45 -11.18 1.28 -19.24
CA LEU A 45 -11.56 2.52 -19.95
C LEU A 45 -10.53 2.94 -21.00
N LEU A 46 -9.24 2.77 -20.69
CA LEU A 46 -8.15 3.04 -21.64
C LEU A 46 -8.12 2.04 -22.79
N SER A 47 -8.35 0.76 -22.50
CA SER A 47 -8.45 -0.29 -23.52
C SER A 47 -9.62 -0.04 -24.48
N ASP A 48 -10.75 0.44 -23.99
CA ASP A 48 -11.88 0.79 -24.86
C ASP A 48 -11.63 2.05 -25.68
N SER A 49 -10.94 3.04 -25.09
CA SER A 49 -10.55 4.27 -25.81
C SER A 49 -9.52 4.00 -26.90
N SER A 50 -8.61 3.03 -26.70
CA SER A 50 -7.57 2.69 -27.67
C SER A 50 -8.12 2.10 -28.97
N LYS A 51 -9.25 1.40 -28.90
CA LYS A 51 -9.96 0.87 -30.09
C LYS A 51 -10.34 1.97 -31.08
N ASN A 52 -10.50 3.21 -30.58
CA ASN A 52 -10.81 4.39 -31.39
C ASN A 52 -9.55 5.24 -31.72
N GLY A 53 -8.35 4.68 -31.55
CA GLY A 53 -7.07 5.34 -31.85
C GLY A 53 -6.67 6.44 -30.86
N LYS A 54 -7.31 6.55 -29.70
CA LYS A 54 -7.07 7.62 -28.71
C LYS A 54 -6.61 7.03 -27.37
N ILE A 55 -5.32 7.13 -27.08
CA ILE A 55 -4.78 6.90 -25.74
C ILE A 55 -4.05 8.17 -25.29
N SER A 56 -4.37 8.66 -24.09
CA SER A 56 -3.56 9.68 -23.43
C SER A 56 -2.35 9.00 -22.76
N PRO A 57 -1.10 9.36 -23.12
CA PRO A 57 0.09 8.80 -22.46
C PRO A 57 0.09 9.05 -20.95
N LEU A 58 -0.40 10.23 -20.52
CA LEU A 58 -0.51 10.61 -19.12
C LEU A 58 -1.47 9.68 -18.36
N ARG A 59 -2.63 9.39 -18.96
CA ARG A 59 -3.62 8.48 -18.35
C ARG A 59 -3.13 7.04 -18.33
N PHE A 60 -2.43 6.62 -19.38
CA PHE A 60 -1.82 5.29 -19.45
C PHE A 60 -0.79 5.08 -18.35
N ALA A 61 0.13 6.03 -18.16
CA ALA A 61 1.12 5.97 -17.09
C ALA A 61 0.46 5.93 -15.70
N GLY A 62 -0.58 6.75 -15.48
CA GLY A 62 -1.29 6.79 -14.18
C GLY A 62 -2.29 5.66 -13.95
N ALA A 63 -2.42 4.69 -14.86
CA ALA A 63 -3.33 3.54 -14.72
C ALA A 63 -2.61 2.24 -14.34
N ASN A 64 -1.31 2.27 -14.04
CA ASN A 64 -0.58 1.08 -13.60
C ASN A 64 -0.91 0.76 -12.12
N PRO A 65 -1.00 -0.51 -11.70
CA PRO A 65 -1.32 -0.86 -10.31
C PRO A 65 -0.33 -0.28 -9.28
N GLY A 66 0.94 -0.15 -9.66
CA GLY A 66 2.00 0.41 -8.80
C GLY A 66 1.72 1.85 -8.35
N ILE A 67 0.92 2.61 -9.11
CA ILE A 67 0.57 4.00 -8.77
C ILE A 67 -0.21 4.12 -7.45
N ILE A 68 -0.86 3.03 -7.00
CA ILE A 68 -1.65 3.00 -5.77
C ILE A 68 -0.78 3.23 -4.54
N ALA A 69 0.40 2.59 -4.47
CA ALA A 69 1.39 2.91 -3.45
C ALA A 69 2.29 4.08 -3.89
N GLY A 70 2.62 4.14 -5.18
CA GLY A 70 3.57 5.11 -5.73
C GLY A 70 3.16 6.56 -5.52
N LEU A 71 1.87 6.89 -5.69
CA LEU A 71 1.39 8.26 -5.47
C LEU A 71 1.64 8.72 -4.03
N THR A 72 1.26 7.91 -3.04
CA THR A 72 1.52 8.19 -1.62
C THR A 72 3.00 8.32 -1.32
N ALA A 73 3.83 7.42 -1.86
CA ALA A 73 5.27 7.50 -1.66
C ALA A 73 5.87 8.79 -2.23
N ILE A 74 5.41 9.24 -3.41
CA ILE A 74 5.86 10.49 -4.04
C ILE A 74 5.44 11.71 -3.22
N GLU A 75 4.14 11.85 -2.91
CA GLU A 75 3.59 13.02 -2.21
C GLU A 75 4.18 13.19 -0.80
N TYR A 76 4.37 12.08 -0.08
CA TYR A 76 4.93 12.09 1.28
C TYR A 76 6.45 11.87 1.34
N LYS A 77 7.12 11.84 0.18
CA LYS A 77 8.57 11.64 0.05
C LYS A 77 9.06 10.39 0.79
N LEU A 78 8.25 9.34 0.83
CA LEU A 78 8.64 8.05 1.37
C LEU A 78 9.68 7.44 0.44
N ARG A 79 10.84 7.07 0.98
CA ARG A 79 11.98 6.52 0.21
C ARG A 79 12.34 5.09 0.61
N GLY A 80 11.59 4.52 1.56
CA GLY A 80 11.68 3.09 1.84
C GLY A 80 11.05 2.25 0.71
N PRO A 81 11.09 0.92 0.84
CA PRO A 81 10.54 0.04 -0.18
C PRO A 81 9.02 0.24 -0.29
N SER A 82 8.51 0.16 -1.52
CA SER A 82 7.07 0.13 -1.77
C SER A 82 6.67 -1.10 -2.57
N LEU A 83 5.48 -1.64 -2.28
CA LEU A 83 4.95 -2.82 -2.94
C LEU A 83 3.44 -2.72 -3.08
N VAL A 84 2.91 -3.18 -4.22
CA VAL A 84 1.48 -3.36 -4.42
C VAL A 84 1.21 -4.84 -4.65
N LEU A 85 0.35 -5.44 -3.82
CA LEU A 85 -0.15 -6.79 -4.02
C LEU A 85 -1.50 -6.74 -4.72
N THR A 86 -1.53 -7.20 -5.97
CA THR A 86 -2.73 -7.21 -6.83
C THR A 86 -3.62 -8.44 -6.55
N MET A 87 -4.07 -8.59 -5.31
CA MET A 87 -4.87 -9.71 -4.83
C MET A 87 -5.77 -9.27 -3.67
N SER A 88 -6.72 -10.14 -3.29
CA SER A 88 -7.63 -9.81 -2.19
C SER A 88 -6.88 -9.72 -0.84
N PRO A 89 -7.30 -8.82 0.07
CA PRO A 89 -6.69 -8.69 1.39
C PRO A 89 -6.62 -10.02 2.17
N GLU A 90 -7.63 -10.87 2.05
CA GLU A 90 -7.68 -12.16 2.75
C GLU A 90 -6.58 -13.12 2.29
N ARG A 91 -6.22 -13.09 1.00
CA ARG A 91 -5.16 -13.93 0.42
C ARG A 91 -3.77 -13.33 0.62
N ALA A 92 -3.69 -12.02 0.78
CA ALA A 92 -2.43 -11.30 0.89
C ALA A 92 -1.65 -11.63 2.18
N VAL A 93 -2.31 -12.08 3.24
CA VAL A 93 -1.68 -12.35 4.56
C VAL A 93 -0.43 -13.24 4.43
N ALA A 94 -0.50 -14.29 3.60
CA ALA A 94 0.60 -15.23 3.40
C ALA A 94 1.85 -14.60 2.75
N VAL A 95 1.67 -13.50 2.01
CA VAL A 95 2.75 -12.76 1.33
C VAL A 95 3.21 -11.57 2.17
N VAL A 96 2.28 -10.87 2.81
CA VAL A 96 2.53 -9.66 3.61
C VAL A 96 3.47 -9.96 4.77
N LEU A 97 3.23 -11.03 5.53
CA LEU A 97 4.03 -11.32 6.72
C LEU A 97 5.53 -11.55 6.42
N PRO A 98 5.92 -12.41 5.44
CA PRO A 98 7.33 -12.55 5.06
C PRO A 98 7.96 -11.25 4.53
N VAL A 99 7.22 -10.46 3.76
CA VAL A 99 7.72 -9.18 3.22
C VAL A 99 7.99 -8.19 4.34
N LEU A 100 7.04 -8.02 5.27
CA LEU A 100 7.19 -7.14 6.43
C LEU A 100 8.38 -7.56 7.29
N LYS A 101 8.52 -8.86 7.54
CA LYS A 101 9.66 -9.42 8.29
C LYS A 101 10.98 -9.04 7.62
N TYR A 102 11.12 -9.32 6.32
CA TYR A 102 12.33 -9.00 5.58
C TYR A 102 12.64 -7.50 5.58
N TRP A 103 11.64 -6.65 5.35
CA TRP A 103 11.82 -5.20 5.34
C TRP A 103 12.31 -4.68 6.69
N ILE A 104 11.67 -5.10 7.79
CA ILE A 104 11.96 -4.60 9.13
C ILE A 104 13.27 -5.16 9.68
N GLU A 105 13.56 -6.46 9.44
CA GLU A 105 14.72 -7.11 10.04
C GLU A 105 15.99 -6.98 9.20
N GLN A 106 15.86 -6.96 7.87
CA GLN A 106 17.01 -7.12 6.96
C GLN A 106 17.24 -5.89 6.07
N ASN A 107 16.23 -5.04 5.87
CA ASN A 107 16.29 -3.90 4.94
C ASN A 107 16.25 -2.53 5.65
N GLY A 108 16.40 -2.50 6.98
CA GLY A 108 16.49 -1.25 7.75
C GLY A 108 15.18 -0.44 7.82
N VAL A 109 14.04 -1.03 7.48
CA VAL A 109 12.74 -0.33 7.55
C VAL A 109 12.28 -0.25 9.01
N ALA A 110 12.10 0.96 9.52
CA ALA A 110 11.67 1.20 10.90
C ALA A 110 10.15 1.02 11.06
N GLN A 111 9.38 1.46 10.07
CA GLN A 111 7.91 1.38 10.07
C GLN A 111 7.40 1.06 8.67
N VAL A 112 6.30 0.31 8.58
CA VAL A 112 5.61 0.03 7.32
C VAL A 112 4.17 0.51 7.43
N ILE A 113 3.74 1.32 6.47
CA ILE A 113 2.32 1.61 6.26
C ILE A 113 1.75 0.48 5.42
N LEU A 114 0.74 -0.21 5.95
CA LEU A 114 -0.01 -1.23 5.23
C LEU A 114 -1.42 -0.69 4.96
N VAL A 115 -1.80 -0.61 3.68
CA VAL A 115 -3.16 -0.24 3.27
C VAL A 115 -3.76 -1.38 2.46
N ALA A 116 -4.96 -1.81 2.86
CA ALA A 116 -5.78 -2.74 2.11
C ALA A 116 -6.96 -1.97 1.51
N HIS A 117 -7.19 -2.21 0.22
CA HIS A 117 -8.31 -1.68 -0.54
C HIS A 117 -9.11 -2.85 -1.10
N GLU A 118 -10.42 -2.80 -0.92
CA GLU A 118 -11.36 -3.77 -1.46
C GLU A 118 -12.64 -3.08 -1.92
N LYS A 119 -13.40 -3.74 -2.80
CA LYS A 119 -14.77 -3.34 -3.11
C LYS A 119 -15.72 -4.11 -2.19
N ASN A 120 -16.63 -3.41 -1.51
CA ASN A 120 -17.69 -4.06 -0.76
C ASN A 120 -18.78 -4.66 -1.69
N ARG A 121 -19.82 -5.28 -1.11
CA ARG A 121 -20.93 -5.86 -1.88
C ARG A 121 -21.69 -4.85 -2.73
N ASP A 122 -21.69 -3.59 -2.34
CA ASP A 122 -22.34 -2.48 -3.04
C ASP A 122 -21.39 -1.76 -4.03
N LEU A 123 -20.21 -2.33 -4.27
CA LEU A 123 -19.16 -1.79 -5.14
C LEU A 123 -18.54 -0.45 -4.68
N ASN A 124 -18.70 -0.12 -3.40
CA ASN A 124 -18.03 1.01 -2.77
C ASN A 124 -16.58 0.63 -2.43
N ASP A 125 -15.67 1.59 -2.58
CA ASP A 125 -14.28 1.44 -2.15
C ASP A 125 -14.23 1.43 -0.62
N VAL A 126 -13.59 0.41 -0.05
CA VAL A 126 -13.33 0.26 1.38
C VAL A 126 -11.83 0.20 1.59
N LEU A 127 -11.34 1.04 2.48
CA LEU A 127 -9.92 1.16 2.82
C LEU A 127 -9.73 0.83 4.30
N ARG A 128 -8.72 0.02 4.57
CA ARG A 128 -8.27 -0.28 5.93
C ARG A 128 -6.77 -0.13 5.96
N GLY A 129 -6.20 0.23 7.09
CA GLY A 129 -4.74 0.26 7.17
C GLY A 129 -4.22 0.36 8.58
N VAL A 130 -2.93 0.05 8.68
CA VAL A 130 -2.18 -0.02 9.93
C VAL A 130 -0.75 0.46 9.72
N ILE A 131 -0.17 1.04 10.77
CA ILE A 131 1.29 1.14 10.89
C ILE A 131 1.81 -0.11 11.57
N ILE A 132 2.86 -0.68 10.99
CA ILE A 132 3.56 -1.85 11.50
C ILE A 132 4.97 -1.42 11.88
N LYS A 133 5.33 -1.65 13.14
CA LYS A 133 6.66 -1.36 13.68
C LYS A 133 7.21 -2.54 14.46
N LYS A 134 8.53 -2.64 14.56
CA LYS A 134 9.19 -3.63 15.42
C LYS A 134 8.83 -3.36 16.88
N THR A 135 8.46 -4.40 17.63
CA THR A 135 8.31 -4.30 19.09
C THR A 135 9.61 -4.69 19.79
N GLU A 136 9.97 -3.98 20.85
CA GLU A 136 11.19 -4.26 21.64
C GLU A 136 11.05 -5.46 22.58
N LYS A 137 9.86 -6.06 22.76
CA LYS A 137 9.68 -7.15 23.72
C LYS A 137 10.09 -8.51 23.17
N PHE A 138 11.29 -8.96 23.56
CA PHE A 138 11.64 -10.37 23.67
C PHE A 138 12.51 -10.60 24.92
N GLU A 139 11.93 -11.23 25.94
CA GLU A 139 12.71 -12.12 26.81
C GLU A 139 12.76 -13.49 26.13
N GLU A 140 13.97 -14.03 25.99
CA GLU A 140 14.24 -15.32 25.37
C GLU A 140 13.43 -16.45 26.01
N LYS A 141 12.57 -17.08 25.21
CA LYS A 141 12.46 -18.55 25.13
C LYS A 141 11.62 -18.96 23.93
N THR A 142 12.34 -19.43 22.91
CA THR A 142 11.98 -20.46 21.94
C THR A 142 10.71 -20.28 21.11
N SER A 143 10.93 -20.27 19.78
CA SER A 143 9.98 -20.48 18.67
C SER A 143 9.22 -19.25 18.15
N ASN A 144 9.84 -18.58 17.16
CA ASN A 144 9.23 -18.04 15.93
C ASN A 144 8.01 -17.09 16.00
N ASN A 145 7.61 -16.58 17.17
CA ASN A 145 6.49 -15.65 17.28
C ASN A 145 6.98 -14.19 17.21
N ILE A 146 6.76 -13.54 16.08
CA ILE A 146 7.04 -12.11 15.88
C ILE A 146 5.83 -11.31 16.36
N ASN A 147 6.05 -10.35 17.24
CA ASN A 147 5.03 -9.41 17.68
C ASN A 147 5.17 -8.12 16.88
N PHE A 148 4.09 -7.70 16.22
CA PHE A 148 3.96 -6.39 15.59
C PHE A 148 2.98 -5.55 16.39
N VAL A 149 3.27 -4.25 16.57
CA VAL A 149 2.24 -3.32 17.02
C VAL A 149 1.50 -2.83 15.78
N LEU A 150 0.19 -3.02 15.78
CA LEU A 150 -0.74 -2.52 14.77
C LEU A 150 -1.52 -1.35 15.37
N THR A 151 -1.31 -0.14 14.84
CA THR A 151 -2.21 1.00 15.05
C THR A 151 -3.01 1.19 13.78
N GLY A 152 -4.33 0.99 13.83
CA GLY A 152 -5.16 0.87 12.63
C GLY A 152 -6.40 1.74 12.61
N ARG A 153 -6.87 2.01 11.39
CA ARG A 153 -8.14 2.70 11.07
C ARG A 153 -8.94 1.89 10.04
N SER A 154 -10.26 1.98 10.13
CA SER A 154 -11.25 1.32 9.25
C SER A 154 -12.26 2.31 8.70
#